data_AF-A0A8U0M4F3-F1
#
_entry.id   AF-A0A8U0M4F3-F1
#
_cell.length_a   1.000
_cell.length_b   1.000
_cell.length_c   1.000
_cell.angle_alpha   90.00
_cell.angle_beta   90.00
_cell.angle_gamma   90.00
#
_symmetry.space_group_name_H-M   'P 1'
#
loop_
_entity.id
_entity.type
_entity.pdbx_description
1 polymer ?
#
loop_
_entity_poly.entity_id
_entity_poly.type
_entity_poly.pdbx_seq_one_letter_code
_entity_poly.pdbx_strand_id
1 'polypeptide(L)'
;MGFLRSVGGNFDGVAPLYDALSFLVFGRQLEQAQTAFLQPNARLSIPKGASVLVVGGGTGKILQPLLQNCQPDRVVYLDKSARMLARASQRMAETPLTGTVEFRLGDETALRSSERFDVLITPYLLDLFTETTLATQLLPKLGSVLAEGGYWLVTDFVRTGIWWHEALIWSMIRFFRFTAGIETRQLADWQKLMPAAGLRLKAFQSRMDGLISAELYRKSSIKKAA
;
A
#
# COMPACT_ATOMS: atom_id res chain seq x y z
N MET A 1 10.26 22.58 16.71
CA MET A 1 9.17 21.58 16.62
C MET A 1 8.47 21.80 15.29
N GLY A 2 9.04 21.25 14.20
CA GLY A 2 8.47 21.42 12.87
C GLY A 2 7.23 20.53 12.75
N PHE A 3 6.06 21.12 12.53
CA PHE A 3 4.88 20.36 12.11
C PHE A 3 5.26 19.68 10.78
N LEU A 4 5.39 18.35 10.80
CA LEU A 4 5.41 17.58 9.56
C LEU A 4 4.09 17.89 8.84
N ARG A 5 4.18 18.61 7.72
CA ARG A 5 3.01 18.86 6.87
C ARG A 5 2.53 17.51 6.35
N SER A 6 1.25 17.23 6.48
CA SER A 6 0.60 16.07 5.85
C SER A 6 0.87 16.10 4.34
N VAL A 7 1.63 15.12 3.84
CA VAL A 7 1.97 14.98 2.41
C VAL A 7 1.04 13.93 1.78
N GLY A 8 0.85 13.95 0.46
CA GLY A 8 -0.03 13.01 -0.26
C GLY A 8 -1.46 13.51 -0.49
N GLY A 9 -2.12 12.96 -1.51
CA GLY A 9 -3.45 13.39 -1.94
C GLY A 9 -4.61 12.88 -1.07
N ASN A 10 -5.76 13.54 -1.12
CA ASN A 10 -7.02 13.08 -0.51
C ASN A 10 -7.99 12.60 -1.60
N PHE A 11 -8.43 11.35 -1.50
CA PHE A 11 -9.28 10.70 -2.50
C PHE A 11 -10.79 10.85 -2.25
N ASP A 12 -11.23 11.68 -1.30
CA ASP A 12 -12.65 11.90 -1.01
C ASP A 12 -13.47 12.28 -2.26
N GLY A 13 -12.92 13.10 -3.16
CA GLY A 13 -13.60 13.56 -4.37
C GLY A 13 -13.87 12.45 -5.39
N VAL A 14 -12.94 11.50 -5.51
CA VAL A 14 -13.04 10.38 -6.47
C VAL A 14 -13.65 9.13 -5.85
N ALA A 15 -13.63 9.00 -4.52
CA ALA A 15 -14.13 7.83 -3.79
C ALA A 15 -15.46 7.30 -4.33
N PRO A 16 -16.51 8.12 -4.63
CA PRO A 16 -17.80 7.63 -5.11
C PRO A 16 -17.74 6.73 -6.35
N LEU A 17 -16.92 7.11 -7.33
CA LEU A 17 -16.82 6.46 -8.65
C LEU A 17 -15.52 5.67 -8.83
N TYR A 18 -14.63 5.69 -7.84
CA TYR A 18 -13.29 5.10 -7.92
C TYR A 18 -13.31 3.63 -8.32
N ASP A 19 -14.13 2.80 -7.66
CA ASP A 19 -14.19 1.36 -7.94
C ASP A 19 -14.70 1.07 -9.36
N ALA A 20 -15.65 1.86 -9.86
CA ALA A 20 -16.20 1.71 -11.21
C ALA A 20 -15.19 2.14 -12.28
N LEU A 21 -14.53 3.29 -12.09
CA LEU A 21 -13.50 3.79 -12.99
C LEU A 21 -12.29 2.83 -13.03
N SER A 22 -11.85 2.37 -11.86
CA SER A 22 -10.75 1.41 -11.75
C SER A 22 -11.07 0.10 -12.46
N PHE A 23 -12.30 -0.40 -12.32
CA PHE A 23 -12.75 -1.59 -13.03
C PHE A 23 -12.86 -1.38 -14.55
N LEU A 24 -13.33 -0.20 -15.00
CA LEU A 24 -13.40 0.12 -16.42
C LEU A 24 -12.01 0.13 -17.09
N VAL A 25 -11.01 0.68 -16.40
CA VAL A 25 -9.65 0.85 -16.95
C VAL A 25 -8.80 -0.43 -16.79
N PHE A 26 -8.90 -1.09 -15.63
CA PHE A 26 -7.99 -2.18 -15.27
C PHE A 26 -8.69 -3.53 -15.06
N GLY A 27 -10.01 -3.59 -15.18
CA GLY A 27 -10.79 -4.78 -14.84
C GLY A 27 -10.51 -5.23 -13.41
N ARG A 28 -10.09 -6.49 -13.26
CA ARG A 28 -9.68 -7.08 -11.98
C ARG A 28 -8.16 -7.06 -11.75
N GLN A 29 -7.37 -6.49 -12.66
CA GLN A 29 -5.90 -6.55 -12.58
C GLN A 29 -5.37 -5.89 -11.31
N LEU A 30 -5.95 -4.76 -10.88
CA LEU A 30 -5.51 -4.07 -9.67
C LEU A 30 -5.76 -4.88 -8.39
N GLU A 31 -6.91 -5.56 -8.34
CA GLU A 31 -7.29 -6.44 -7.23
C GLU A 31 -6.42 -7.70 -7.21
N GLN A 32 -6.18 -8.29 -8.37
CA GLN A 32 -5.33 -9.48 -8.50
C GLN A 32 -3.87 -9.19 -8.15
N ALA A 33 -3.36 -8.02 -8.51
CA ALA A 33 -1.99 -7.62 -8.17
C ALA A 33 -1.84 -7.39 -6.66
N GLN A 34 -2.73 -6.61 -6.03
CA GLN A 34 -2.60 -6.27 -4.60
C GLN A 34 -2.80 -7.47 -3.67
N THR A 35 -3.47 -8.52 -4.16
CA THR A 35 -3.73 -9.76 -3.42
C THR A 35 -2.81 -10.91 -3.82
N ALA A 36 -1.83 -10.68 -4.71
CA ALA A 36 -1.00 -11.72 -5.30
C ALA A 36 -0.19 -12.53 -4.27
N PHE A 37 0.19 -11.88 -3.16
CA PHE A 37 0.91 -12.52 -2.06
C PHE A 37 0.03 -12.87 -0.85
N LEU A 38 -1.29 -12.69 -0.96
CA LEU A 38 -2.25 -13.01 0.09
C LEU A 38 -3.02 -14.31 -0.21
N GLN A 39 -2.67 -15.03 -1.28
CA GLN A 39 -3.33 -16.29 -1.62
C GLN A 39 -2.83 -17.43 -0.72
N PRO A 40 -3.61 -18.50 -0.50
CA PRO A 40 -3.22 -19.60 0.40
C PRO A 40 -1.89 -20.29 0.05
N ASN A 41 -1.50 -20.24 -1.22
CA ASN A 41 -0.25 -20.81 -1.75
C ASN A 41 0.84 -19.74 -2.01
N ALA A 42 0.65 -18.53 -1.50
CA ALA A 42 1.60 -17.44 -1.70
C ALA A 42 2.91 -17.65 -0.92
N ARG A 43 3.96 -16.94 -1.34
CA ARG A 43 5.27 -16.95 -0.66
C ARG A 43 5.28 -16.26 0.69
N LEU A 44 4.26 -15.47 1.02
CA LEU A 44 4.15 -14.82 2.32
C LEU A 44 3.52 -15.77 3.32
N SER A 45 4.29 -16.19 4.31
CA SER A 45 3.75 -16.83 5.51
C SER A 45 3.56 -15.76 6.57
N ILE A 46 2.32 -15.38 6.83
CA ILE A 46 2.01 -14.50 7.96
C ILE A 46 2.10 -15.36 9.24
N PRO A 47 2.89 -14.97 10.26
CA PRO A 47 2.91 -15.67 11.53
C PRO A 47 1.52 -15.68 12.17
N LYS A 48 1.16 -16.77 12.87
CA LYS A 48 0.00 -16.74 13.77
C LYS A 48 0.23 -15.62 14.81
N GLY A 49 -0.77 -14.80 15.08
CA GLY A 49 -0.58 -13.66 15.97
C GLY A 49 -0.20 -12.35 15.29
N ALA A 50 -0.02 -12.33 13.96
CA ALA A 50 0.58 -11.18 13.30
C ALA A 50 -0.29 -9.91 13.38
N SER A 51 0.38 -8.79 13.65
CA SER A 51 -0.15 -7.45 13.51
C SER A 51 0.17 -6.91 12.12
N VAL A 52 -0.86 -6.53 11.37
CA VAL A 52 -0.75 -6.04 9.99
C VAL A 52 -1.09 -4.56 9.92
N LEU A 53 -0.28 -3.78 9.21
CA LEU A 53 -0.59 -2.40 8.84
C LEU A 53 -0.88 -2.34 7.34
N VAL A 54 -2.04 -1.81 6.97
CA VAL A 54 -2.38 -1.45 5.58
C VAL A 54 -2.45 0.07 5.49
N VAL A 55 -1.68 0.67 4.58
CA VAL A 55 -1.67 2.13 4.36
C VAL A 55 -2.11 2.41 2.94
N GLY A 56 -3.16 3.24 2.77
CA GLY A 56 -3.70 3.60 1.46
C GLY A 56 -4.49 2.47 0.79
N GLY A 57 -5.19 1.63 1.56
CA GLY A 57 -5.94 0.50 0.99
C GLY A 57 -7.18 0.88 0.16
N GLY A 58 -7.58 2.15 0.16
CA GLY A 58 -8.76 2.63 -0.56
C GLY A 58 -10.06 2.04 0.00
N THR A 59 -10.94 1.54 -0.88
CA THR A 59 -12.26 1.02 -0.49
C THR A 59 -12.22 -0.31 0.28
N GLY A 60 -11.05 -0.89 0.54
CA GLY A 60 -10.93 -2.08 1.40
C GLY A 60 -11.02 -3.42 0.69
N LYS A 61 -10.85 -3.46 -0.65
CA LYS A 61 -10.89 -4.73 -1.41
C LYS A 61 -9.82 -5.74 -0.95
N ILE A 62 -8.69 -5.25 -0.43
CA ILE A 62 -7.62 -6.10 0.09
C ILE A 62 -7.95 -6.77 1.43
N LEU A 63 -8.87 -6.21 2.21
CA LEU A 63 -9.15 -6.68 3.57
C LEU A 63 -9.75 -8.08 3.59
N GLN A 64 -10.67 -8.38 2.67
CA GLN A 64 -11.31 -9.70 2.65
C GLN A 64 -10.30 -10.82 2.36
N PRO A 65 -9.48 -10.78 1.28
CA PRO A 65 -8.43 -11.77 1.06
C PRO A 65 -7.41 -11.85 2.19
N LEU A 66 -7.04 -10.70 2.78
CA LEU A 66 -6.12 -10.65 3.92
C LEU A 66 -6.67 -11.42 5.12
N LEU A 67 -7.91 -11.13 5.52
CA LEU A 67 -8.55 -11.77 6.68
C LEU A 67 -8.89 -13.24 6.42
N GLN A 68 -9.36 -13.57 5.21
CA GLN A 68 -9.73 -14.94 4.85
C GLN A 68 -8.53 -15.88 4.75
N ASN A 69 -7.47 -15.47 4.06
CA ASN A 69 -6.38 -16.36 3.70
C ASN A 69 -5.20 -16.28 4.66
N CYS A 70 -4.98 -15.12 5.29
CA CYS A 70 -3.82 -14.92 6.15
C CYS A 70 -4.19 -14.89 7.65
N GLN A 71 -5.46 -14.65 7.98
CA GLN A 71 -6.00 -14.68 9.34
C GLN A 71 -5.14 -13.95 10.40
N PRO A 72 -4.76 -12.67 10.16
CA PRO A 72 -4.02 -11.90 11.16
C PRO A 72 -4.87 -11.63 12.40
N ASP A 73 -4.23 -11.47 13.55
CA ASP A 73 -4.92 -11.16 14.80
C ASP A 73 -5.49 -9.73 14.79
N ARG A 74 -4.71 -8.79 14.23
CA ARG A 74 -5.07 -7.38 14.13
C ARG A 74 -4.63 -6.80 12.80
N VAL A 75 -5.52 -6.02 12.20
CA VAL A 75 -5.22 -5.15 11.06
C VAL A 75 -5.45 -3.71 11.47
N VAL A 76 -4.46 -2.84 11.32
CA VAL A 76 -4.64 -1.39 11.32
C VAL A 76 -4.75 -0.95 9.87
N TYR A 77 -5.87 -0.32 9.53
CA TYR A 77 -6.18 0.13 8.19
C TYR A 77 -6.21 1.66 8.15
N LEU A 78 -5.16 2.23 7.60
CA LEU A 78 -4.89 3.67 7.59
C LEU A 78 -5.16 4.24 6.19
N ASP A 79 -6.05 5.22 6.10
CA ASP A 79 -6.34 5.94 4.86
C ASP A 79 -6.64 7.41 5.16
N LYS A 80 -6.25 8.30 4.23
CA LYS A 80 -6.42 9.74 4.36
C LYS A 80 -7.84 10.19 3.99
N SER A 81 -8.58 9.38 3.23
CA SER A 81 -9.95 9.67 2.81
C SER A 81 -10.96 9.06 3.78
N ALA A 82 -11.74 9.92 4.43
CA ALA A 82 -12.84 9.48 5.29
C ALA A 82 -13.89 8.68 4.50
N ARG A 83 -14.10 9.04 3.22
CA ARG A 83 -15.03 8.31 2.34
C ARG A 83 -14.52 6.94 1.94
N MET A 84 -13.22 6.78 1.70
CA MET A 84 -12.62 5.46 1.45
C MET A 84 -12.74 4.57 2.68
N LEU A 85 -12.46 5.11 3.88
CA LEU A 85 -12.64 4.37 5.14
C LEU A 85 -14.08 3.96 5.38
N ALA A 86 -15.05 4.84 5.15
CA ALA A 86 -16.47 4.51 5.31
C ALA A 86 -16.89 3.36 4.37
N ARG A 87 -16.37 3.33 3.13
CA ARG A 87 -16.61 2.21 2.20
C ARG A 87 -15.92 0.93 2.65
N ALA A 88 -14.69 1.02 3.13
CA ALA A 88 -13.94 -0.13 3.62
C ALA A 88 -14.59 -0.75 4.85
N SER A 89 -15.04 0.07 5.80
CA SER A 89 -15.74 -0.41 6.99
C SER A 89 -17.10 -0.99 6.67
N GLN A 90 -17.88 -0.38 5.77
CA GLN A 90 -19.15 -0.94 5.31
C GLN A 90 -18.96 -2.32 4.67
N ARG A 91 -17.95 -2.47 3.79
CA ARG A 91 -17.63 -3.75 3.15
C ARG A 91 -17.30 -4.85 4.18
N MET A 92 -16.61 -4.50 5.26
CA MET A 92 -16.31 -5.44 6.35
C MET A 92 -17.52 -5.74 7.23
N ALA A 93 -18.42 -4.79 7.45
CA ALA A 93 -19.67 -5.05 8.16
C ALA A 93 -20.59 -6.03 7.40
N GLU A 94 -20.55 -6.01 6.07
CA GLU A 94 -21.32 -6.91 5.19
C GLU A 94 -20.69 -8.30 5.03
N THR A 95 -19.42 -8.49 5.45
CA THR A 95 -18.67 -9.74 5.27
C THR A 95 -18.25 -10.32 6.62
N PRO A 96 -18.95 -11.34 7.16
CA PRO A 96 -18.60 -11.91 8.46
C PRO A 96 -17.27 -12.68 8.37
N LEU A 97 -16.19 -12.08 8.86
CA LEU A 97 -14.84 -12.64 8.89
C LEU A 97 -14.26 -12.61 10.30
N THR A 98 -13.35 -13.55 10.57
CA THR A 98 -12.55 -13.56 11.80
C THR A 98 -11.39 -12.58 11.71
N GLY A 99 -11.13 -11.84 12.78
CA GLY A 99 -10.05 -10.85 12.88
C GLY A 99 -10.59 -9.46 13.23
N THR A 100 -9.72 -8.60 13.77
CA THR A 100 -10.09 -7.21 14.13
C THR A 100 -9.45 -6.22 13.16
N VAL A 101 -10.27 -5.36 12.55
CA VAL A 101 -9.81 -4.25 11.71
C VAL A 101 -10.05 -2.92 12.44
N GLU A 102 -8.97 -2.20 12.73
CA GLU A 102 -9.00 -0.83 13.24
C GLU A 102 -8.87 0.14 12.06
N PHE A 103 -9.95 0.83 11.71
CA PHE A 103 -9.93 1.89 10.70
C PHE A 103 -9.44 3.21 11.30
N ARG A 104 -8.39 3.79 10.72
CA ARG A 104 -7.77 5.04 11.19
C ARG A 104 -7.72 6.07 10.07
N LEU A 105 -8.35 7.22 10.31
CA LEU A 105 -8.27 8.38 9.41
C LEU A 105 -6.94 9.11 9.61
N GLY A 106 -6.15 9.22 8.55
CA GLY A 106 -4.89 9.94 8.56
C GLY A 106 -3.89 9.41 7.53
N ASP A 107 -2.68 9.96 7.60
CA ASP A 107 -1.51 9.51 6.85
C ASP A 107 -0.49 8.86 7.81
N GLU A 108 0.72 8.56 7.32
CA GLU A 108 1.77 7.92 8.10
C GLU A 108 2.15 8.68 9.38
N THR A 109 1.83 9.98 9.48
CA THR A 109 2.08 10.78 10.69
C THR A 109 1.17 10.36 11.87
N ALA A 110 0.03 9.72 11.59
CA ALA A 110 -0.88 9.17 12.61
C ALA A 110 -0.36 7.87 13.26
N LEU A 111 0.74 7.31 12.77
CA LEU A 111 1.38 6.13 13.34
C LEU A 111 2.23 6.52 14.54
N ARG A 112 2.03 5.84 15.67
CA ARG A 112 2.79 6.09 16.90
C ARG A 112 4.14 5.42 16.83
N SER A 113 5.17 6.04 17.39
CA SER A 113 6.54 5.48 17.41
C SER A 113 6.67 4.18 18.22
N SER A 114 5.70 3.88 19.09
CA SER A 114 5.62 2.62 19.85
C SER A 114 4.92 1.49 19.08
N GLU A 115 4.20 1.78 18.00
CA GLU A 115 3.51 0.75 17.23
C GLU A 115 4.51 -0.12 16.46
N ARG A 116 4.23 -1.42 16.40
CA ARG A 116 5.01 -2.40 15.66
C ARG A 116 4.07 -3.33 14.89
N PHE A 117 4.48 -3.67 13.67
CA PHE A 117 3.74 -4.52 12.74
C PHE A 117 4.66 -5.57 12.14
N ASP A 118 4.18 -6.81 12.03
CA ASP A 118 4.90 -7.93 11.42
C ASP A 118 4.82 -7.87 9.90
N VAL A 119 3.71 -7.32 9.39
CA VAL A 119 3.45 -7.15 7.97
C VAL A 119 2.96 -5.73 7.70
N LEU A 120 3.55 -5.09 6.70
CA LEU A 120 3.14 -3.80 6.16
C LEU A 120 2.67 -3.99 4.71
N ILE A 121 1.55 -3.38 4.35
CA ILE A 121 0.97 -3.47 3.01
C ILE A 121 0.67 -2.05 2.49
N THR A 122 1.19 -1.73 1.32
CA THR A 122 1.02 -0.42 0.67
C THR A 122 0.58 -0.61 -0.78
N PRO A 123 -0.73 -0.79 -1.05
CA PRO A 123 -1.25 -0.94 -2.40
C PRO A 123 -1.50 0.44 -3.05
N TYR A 124 -0.84 0.72 -4.17
CA TYR A 124 -0.97 1.92 -4.99
C TYR A 124 -0.79 3.21 -4.18
N LEU A 125 0.29 3.23 -3.38
CA LEU A 125 0.57 4.32 -2.45
C LEU A 125 1.85 5.06 -2.83
N LEU A 126 2.91 4.33 -3.20
CA LEU A 126 4.25 4.87 -3.36
C LEU A 126 4.33 5.69 -4.65
N ASP A 127 3.58 5.32 -5.69
CA ASP A 127 3.47 6.10 -6.93
C ASP A 127 2.88 7.50 -6.76
N LEU A 128 2.19 7.77 -5.63
CA LEU A 128 1.54 9.05 -5.35
C LEU A 128 2.53 10.15 -4.91
N PHE A 129 3.76 9.77 -4.56
CA PHE A 129 4.77 10.64 -3.96
C PHE A 129 5.98 10.83 -4.88
N THR A 130 6.76 11.88 -4.62
CA THR A 130 8.06 12.05 -5.28
C THR A 130 9.13 11.16 -4.63
N GLU A 131 10.19 10.85 -5.37
CA GLU A 131 11.34 10.09 -4.83
C GLU A 131 11.92 10.73 -3.56
N THR A 132 12.01 12.06 -3.53
CA THR A 132 12.48 12.79 -2.35
C THR A 132 11.57 12.55 -1.15
N THR A 133 10.26 12.67 -1.32
CA THR A 133 9.30 12.43 -0.23
C THR A 133 9.29 10.98 0.24
N LEU A 134 9.38 10.02 -0.69
CA LEU A 134 9.52 8.60 -0.37
C LEU A 134 10.76 8.35 0.49
N ALA A 135 11.92 8.83 0.05
CA ALA A 135 13.20 8.57 0.70
C ALA A 135 13.33 9.27 2.06
N THR A 136 12.80 10.48 2.19
CA THR A 136 13.03 11.32 3.39
C THR A 136 11.93 11.24 4.43
N GLN A 137 10.70 10.86 4.05
CA GLN A 137 9.53 10.89 4.95
C GLN A 137 8.85 9.52 5.03
N LEU A 138 8.34 9.02 3.91
CA LEU A 138 7.43 7.86 3.92
C LEU A 138 8.16 6.56 4.28
N LEU A 139 9.24 6.21 3.56
CA LEU A 139 9.98 4.96 3.80
C LEU A 139 10.60 4.90 5.21
N PRO A 140 11.25 5.96 5.73
CA PRO A 140 11.75 5.96 7.11
C PRO A 140 10.63 5.78 8.14
N LYS A 141 9.49 6.46 7.97
CA LYS A 141 8.39 6.40 8.93
C LYS A 141 7.76 5.01 8.95
N LEU A 142 7.44 4.46 7.79
CA LEU A 142 6.86 3.13 7.66
C LEU A 142 7.84 2.02 8.08
N GLY A 143 9.12 2.16 7.72
CA GLY A 143 10.20 1.27 8.14
C GLY A 143 10.43 1.27 9.66
N SER A 144 10.14 2.37 10.36
CA SER A 144 10.29 2.47 11.82
C SER A 144 9.26 1.65 12.60
N VAL A 145 8.06 1.46 12.03
CA VAL A 145 6.98 0.68 12.64
C VAL A 145 6.94 -0.77 12.13
N LEU A 146 7.64 -1.08 11.04
CA LEU A 146 7.83 -2.47 10.59
C LEU A 146 8.84 -3.19 11.49
N ALA A 147 8.43 -4.34 12.02
CA ALA A 147 9.26 -5.19 12.87
C ALA A 147 10.51 -5.69 12.14
N GLU A 148 11.58 -5.94 12.89
CA GLU A 148 12.79 -6.56 12.37
C GLU A 148 12.48 -7.94 11.80
N GLY A 149 12.94 -8.21 10.57
CA GLY A 149 12.59 -9.46 9.87
C GLY A 149 11.16 -9.53 9.35
N GLY A 150 10.33 -8.51 9.58
CA GLY A 150 8.96 -8.38 9.08
C GLY A 150 8.87 -8.20 7.56
N TYR A 151 7.67 -8.33 7.03
CA TYR A 151 7.41 -8.29 5.60
C TYR A 151 6.76 -6.98 5.18
N TRP A 152 7.16 -6.47 4.01
CA TRP A 152 6.49 -5.33 3.37
C TRP A 152 6.03 -5.76 1.98
N LEU A 153 4.71 -5.82 1.80
CA LEU A 153 4.06 -6.02 0.51
C LEU A 153 3.77 -4.67 -0.14
N VAL A 154 4.44 -4.41 -1.26
CA VAL A 154 4.17 -3.25 -2.11
C VAL A 154 3.42 -3.74 -3.34
N THR A 155 2.42 -2.99 -3.78
CA THR A 155 1.85 -3.18 -5.11
C THR A 155 1.70 -1.83 -5.74
N ASP A 156 2.36 -1.57 -6.86
CA ASP A 156 2.36 -0.24 -7.43
C ASP A 156 2.65 -0.22 -8.93
N PHE A 157 2.42 0.94 -9.54
CA PHE A 157 2.73 1.17 -10.94
C PHE A 157 4.24 1.35 -11.14
N VAL A 158 4.75 0.79 -12.23
CA VAL A 158 6.15 0.92 -12.65
C VAL A 158 6.22 1.29 -14.13
N ARG A 159 7.29 2.00 -14.50
CA ARG A 159 7.55 2.33 -15.90
C ARG A 159 8.02 1.09 -16.66
N THR A 160 7.55 0.95 -17.89
CA THR A 160 7.88 -0.20 -18.76
C THR A 160 8.55 0.23 -20.07
N GLY A 161 8.51 1.52 -20.41
CA GLY A 161 8.96 2.02 -21.71
C GLY A 161 7.97 1.77 -22.86
N ILE A 162 6.84 1.09 -22.60
CA ILE A 162 5.79 0.88 -23.58
C ILE A 162 4.97 2.17 -23.71
N TRP A 163 4.86 2.72 -24.93
CA TRP A 163 4.29 4.05 -25.16
C TRP A 163 2.85 4.23 -24.64
N TRP A 164 1.99 3.21 -24.78
CA TRP A 164 0.60 3.29 -24.32
C TRP A 164 0.50 3.17 -22.79
N HIS A 165 1.44 2.47 -22.13
CA HIS A 165 1.57 2.49 -20.67
C HIS A 165 1.93 3.89 -20.19
N GLU A 166 2.90 4.55 -20.82
CA GLU A 166 3.28 5.92 -20.46
C GLU A 166 2.12 6.91 -20.68
N ALA A 167 1.35 6.75 -21.76
CA ALA A 167 0.15 7.55 -22.00
C ALA A 167 -0.93 7.33 -20.90
N LEU A 168 -1.17 6.08 -20.51
CA LEU A 168 -2.10 5.74 -19.43
C LEU A 168 -1.65 6.32 -18.08
N ILE A 169 -0.37 6.13 -17.73
CA ILE A 169 0.24 6.69 -16.52
C ILE A 169 0.10 8.22 -16.51
N TRP A 170 0.43 8.89 -17.61
CA TRP A 170 0.32 10.34 -17.72
C TRP A 170 -1.11 10.82 -17.49
N SER A 171 -2.09 10.15 -18.11
CA SER A 171 -3.51 10.46 -17.95
C SER A 171 -3.96 10.29 -16.49
N MET A 172 -3.56 9.18 -15.87
CA MET A 172 -3.89 8.85 -14.48
C MET A 172 -3.29 9.87 -13.49
N ILE A 173 -2.01 10.21 -13.64
CA ILE A 173 -1.35 11.24 -12.82
C ILE A 173 -2.07 12.58 -13.01
N ARG A 174 -2.37 12.98 -14.26
CA ARG A 174 -3.05 14.27 -14.51
C ARG A 174 -4.44 14.32 -13.87
N PHE A 175 -5.18 13.21 -13.95
CA PHE A 175 -6.49 13.05 -13.34
C PHE A 175 -6.42 13.16 -11.82
N PHE A 176 -5.56 12.37 -11.15
CA PHE A 176 -5.46 12.37 -9.69
C PHE A 176 -4.82 13.64 -9.13
N ARG A 177 -3.97 14.33 -9.89
CA ARG A 177 -3.52 15.68 -9.49
C ARG A 177 -4.66 16.67 -9.46
N PHE A 178 -5.64 16.54 -10.35
CA PHE A 178 -6.81 17.40 -10.40
C PHE A 178 -7.87 17.02 -9.35
N THR A 179 -8.14 15.73 -9.17
CA THR A 179 -9.24 15.25 -8.32
C THR A 179 -8.84 14.95 -6.87
N ALA A 180 -7.58 14.56 -6.64
CA ALA A 180 -7.08 14.13 -5.33
C ALA A 180 -5.87 14.94 -4.83
N GLY A 181 -5.28 15.81 -5.65
CA GLY A 181 -4.17 16.66 -5.24
C GLY A 181 -2.89 15.91 -4.91
N ILE A 182 -2.60 14.80 -5.62
CA ILE A 182 -1.38 14.02 -5.42
C ILE A 182 -0.12 14.86 -5.69
N GLU A 183 0.97 14.53 -5.00
CA GLU A 183 2.22 15.29 -5.07
C GLU A 183 2.95 15.03 -6.39
N THR A 184 2.94 13.78 -6.84
CA THR A 184 3.80 13.36 -7.93
C THR A 184 3.44 14.00 -9.28
N ARG A 185 4.44 14.17 -10.13
CA ARG A 185 4.28 14.53 -11.55
C ARG A 185 4.66 13.39 -12.49
N GLN A 186 5.30 12.34 -11.96
CA GLN A 186 5.82 11.21 -12.70
C GLN A 186 6.03 10.03 -11.74
N LEU A 187 5.91 8.79 -12.20
CA LEU A 187 6.18 7.65 -11.32
C LEU A 187 7.61 7.73 -10.75
N ALA A 188 7.70 7.63 -9.43
CA ALA A 188 8.96 7.49 -8.71
C ALA A 188 9.55 6.11 -8.93
N ASP A 189 10.87 5.99 -9.01
CA ASP A 189 11.55 4.70 -9.01
C ASP A 189 11.68 4.16 -7.58
N TRP A 190 10.53 3.83 -6.98
CA TRP A 190 10.46 3.39 -5.60
C TRP A 190 11.26 2.10 -5.37
N GLN A 191 11.38 1.22 -6.38
CA GLN A 191 12.15 -0.02 -6.32
C GLN A 191 13.63 0.26 -5.97
N LYS A 192 14.23 1.32 -6.52
CA LYS A 192 15.61 1.74 -6.19
C LYS A 192 15.78 2.24 -4.75
N LEU A 193 14.71 2.71 -4.11
CA LEU A 193 14.75 3.26 -2.75
C LEU A 193 14.63 2.16 -1.69
N MET A 194 14.00 1.02 -2.01
CA MET A 194 13.74 -0.06 -1.05
C MET A 194 15.02 -0.63 -0.41
N PRO A 195 16.13 -0.92 -1.15
CA PRO A 195 17.35 -1.43 -0.54
C PRO A 195 17.98 -0.46 0.46
N ALA A 196 17.97 0.85 0.16
CA ALA A 196 18.48 1.88 1.05
C ALA A 196 17.64 2.00 2.33
N ALA A 197 16.35 1.66 2.28
CA ALA A 197 15.47 1.54 3.44
C ALA A 197 15.66 0.23 4.24
N GLY A 198 16.69 -0.57 3.91
CA GLY A 198 16.99 -1.83 4.60
C GLY A 198 16.09 -3.01 4.19
N LEU A 199 15.33 -2.87 3.11
CA LEU A 199 14.40 -3.88 2.62
C LEU A 199 15.05 -4.73 1.53
N ARG A 200 14.89 -6.05 1.62
CA ARG A 200 15.41 -7.00 0.63
C ARG A 200 14.26 -7.66 -0.10
N LEU A 201 14.26 -7.58 -1.43
CA LEU A 201 13.27 -8.24 -2.27
C LEU A 201 13.33 -9.76 -2.06
N LYS A 202 12.16 -10.40 -1.91
CA LYS A 202 12.00 -11.85 -1.72
C LYS A 202 11.25 -12.51 -2.85
N ALA A 203 10.28 -11.79 -3.41
CA ALA A 203 9.51 -12.24 -4.56
C ALA A 203 8.88 -11.03 -5.23
N PHE A 204 8.64 -11.14 -6.53
CA PHE A 204 7.84 -10.18 -7.27
C PHE A 204 6.90 -10.93 -8.22
N GLN A 205 5.81 -10.27 -8.59
CA GLN A 205 4.89 -10.69 -9.63
C GLN A 205 4.49 -9.43 -10.41
N SER A 206 4.40 -9.56 -11.73
CA SER A 206 3.95 -8.47 -12.60
C SER A 206 2.59 -8.77 -13.20
N ARG A 207 1.82 -7.72 -13.47
CA ARG A 207 0.55 -7.76 -14.20
C ARG A 207 0.56 -6.69 -15.29
N MET A 208 -0.32 -6.85 -16.28
CA MET A 208 -0.52 -5.87 -17.35
C MET A 208 0.78 -5.53 -18.07
N ASP A 209 1.41 -6.55 -18.67
CA ASP A 209 2.67 -6.42 -19.43
C ASP A 209 3.78 -5.65 -18.68
N GLY A 210 3.82 -5.82 -17.36
CA GLY A 210 4.82 -5.21 -16.48
C GLY A 210 4.41 -3.87 -15.86
N LEU A 211 3.28 -3.27 -16.24
CA LEU A 211 2.85 -1.96 -15.73
C LEU A 211 2.60 -1.95 -14.22
N ILE A 212 2.11 -3.06 -13.67
CA ILE A 212 1.82 -3.19 -12.24
C ILE A 212 2.77 -4.22 -11.65
N SER A 213 3.54 -3.81 -10.66
CA SER A 213 4.45 -4.68 -9.91
C SER A 213 3.89 -4.92 -8.51
N ALA A 214 3.73 -6.19 -8.13
CA ALA A 214 3.49 -6.61 -6.75
C ALA A 214 4.79 -7.21 -6.22
N GLU A 215 5.30 -6.72 -5.10
CA GLU A 215 6.61 -7.07 -4.57
C GLU A 215 6.58 -7.34 -3.08
N LEU A 216 7.17 -8.47 -2.69
CA LEU A 216 7.33 -8.87 -1.31
C LEU A 216 8.75 -8.60 -0.86
N TYR A 217 8.90 -7.69 0.10
CA TYR A 217 10.15 -7.35 0.74
C TYR A 217 10.23 -7.91 2.15
N ARG A 218 11.45 -8.12 2.64
CA ARG A 218 11.73 -8.43 4.04
C ARG A 218 12.67 -7.40 4.63
N LYS A 219 12.32 -6.84 5.78
CA LYS A 219 13.18 -5.93 6.53
C LYS A 219 14.40 -6.69 7.04
N SER A 220 15.59 -6.17 6.77
CA SER A 220 16.84 -6.77 7.25
C SER A 220 16.85 -6.71 8.78
N SER A 221 17.04 -7.84 9.44
CA SER A 221 17.26 -7.86 10.89
C SER A 221 18.62 -7.25 11.19
N ILE A 222 18.70 -6.27 12.09
CA ILE A 222 19.98 -5.87 12.68
C ILE A 222 20.52 -7.10 13.42
N LYS A 223 21.58 -7.72 12.91
CA LYS A 223 22.35 -8.68 13.72
C LYS A 223 22.91 -7.87 14.89
N LYS A 224 22.40 -8.11 16.11
CA LYS A 224 23.12 -7.68 17.31
C LYS A 224 24.50 -8.33 17.22
N ALA A 225 25.54 -7.53 17.06
CA ALA A 225 26.89 -7.98 17.34
C ALA A 225 26.88 -8.42 18.80
N ALA A 226 27.22 -9.70 19.03
CA ALA A 226 27.40 -10.25 20.36
C ALA A 226 28.59 -9.57 21.05
#